data_AF-A0A2N2D941-F1
#
_entry.id   AF-A0A2N2D941-F1
#
_cell.length_a   1.000
_cell.length_b   1.000
_cell.length_c   1.000
_cell.angle_alpha   90.00
_cell.angle_beta   90.00
_cell.angle_gamma   90.00
#
_symmetry.space_group_name_H-M   'P 1'
#
loop_
_entity.id
_entity.type
_entity.pdbx_description
1 polymer ?
#
loop_
_entity_poly.entity_id
_entity_poly.type
_entity_poly.pdbx_seq_one_letter_code
_entity_poly.pdbx_strand_id
1 'polypeptide(L)'
;MNQEISDHIKDWTRKPFDRETIDEIQSLVDTKNETELIDRFYTHLEFGTGGLRGIIGAGTNRVNVYTIGMASQGLANYIIANQGQSKGVVIARDSRRMSDVFARETAAIMAANGIKVYYFNDITPPPLGSFAIREYGAMAGVVITASHNPPEYNGYKVYWEDGGQIVPPHDKNIIDEVKKIHSISEIRRMDFDTGAAGGVITVINNEITESYIRQLEKYTHRTSTSSDISIVYSPLHGSGYSVIPEVLRHFGFNNI
;
A
#
# COMPACT_ATOMS: atom_id res chain seq x y z
N MET A 1 -13.42 29.53 8.54
CA MET A 1 -13.61 28.06 8.64
C MET A 1 -15.10 27.76 8.76
N ASN A 2 -15.64 26.78 8.02
CA ASN A 2 -17.07 26.41 8.15
C ASN A 2 -17.28 25.46 9.36
N GLN A 3 -18.55 25.19 9.70
CA GLN A 3 -18.90 24.35 10.86
C GLN A 3 -18.40 22.91 10.69
N GLU A 4 -18.52 22.34 9.50
CA GLU A 4 -18.11 20.96 9.19
C GLU A 4 -16.61 20.73 9.41
N ILE A 5 -15.74 21.60 8.88
CA ILE A 5 -14.29 21.54 9.10
C ILE A 5 -14.00 21.66 10.60
N SER A 6 -14.70 22.56 11.31
CA SER A 6 -14.51 22.75 12.75
C SER A 6 -14.85 21.49 13.56
N ASP A 7 -15.87 20.75 13.14
CA ASP A 7 -16.29 19.51 13.79
C ASP A 7 -15.31 18.37 13.49
N HIS A 8 -14.82 18.25 12.26
CA HIS A 8 -13.73 17.32 11.94
C HIS A 8 -12.46 17.59 12.76
N ILE A 9 -12.06 18.86 12.92
CA ILE A 9 -10.89 19.19 13.75
C ILE A 9 -11.09 18.72 15.19
N LYS A 10 -12.26 18.97 15.79
CA LYS A 10 -12.58 18.51 17.15
C LYS A 10 -12.58 16.98 17.28
N ASP A 11 -12.98 16.28 16.22
CA ASP A 11 -12.96 14.82 16.21
C ASP A 11 -11.52 14.29 16.20
N TRP A 12 -10.64 14.93 15.43
CA TRP A 12 -9.24 14.53 15.28
C TRP A 12 -8.33 14.97 16.45
N THR A 13 -8.83 15.76 17.40
CA THR A 13 -8.11 16.14 18.64
C THR A 13 -8.50 15.30 19.86
N ARG A 14 -9.17 14.16 19.66
CA ARG A 14 -9.60 13.26 20.75
C ARG A 14 -9.46 11.79 20.38
N LYS A 15 -9.67 10.91 21.37
CA LYS A 15 -9.77 9.46 21.12
C LYS A 15 -10.90 9.17 20.10
N PRO A 16 -10.75 8.17 19.22
CA PRO A 16 -9.78 7.07 19.32
C PRO A 16 -8.48 7.26 18.53
N PHE A 17 -8.19 8.48 18.05
CA PHE A 17 -6.90 8.78 17.43
C PHE A 17 -5.76 8.64 18.44
N ASP A 18 -4.59 8.22 17.94
CA ASP A 18 -3.37 8.14 18.73
C ASP A 18 -2.86 9.54 19.12
N ARG A 19 -1.96 9.55 20.11
CA ARG A 19 -1.43 10.78 20.67
C ARG A 19 -0.67 11.61 19.65
N GLU A 20 0.10 10.99 18.76
CA GLU A 20 0.89 11.72 17.76
C GLU A 20 -0.01 12.47 16.78
N THR A 21 -1.09 11.82 16.33
CA THR A 21 -2.12 12.39 15.46
C THR A 21 -2.85 13.55 16.14
N ILE A 22 -3.24 13.37 17.41
CA ILE A 22 -3.91 14.40 18.20
C ILE A 22 -2.98 15.60 18.40
N ASP A 23 -1.73 15.36 18.80
CA ASP A 23 -0.74 16.41 19.07
C ASP A 23 -0.41 17.18 17.77
N GLU A 24 -0.36 16.51 16.61
CA GLU A 24 -0.17 17.16 15.30
C GLU A 24 -1.28 18.17 14.98
N ILE A 25 -2.55 17.76 15.10
CA ILE A 25 -3.69 18.65 14.83
C ILE A 25 -3.79 19.75 15.89
N GLN A 26 -3.57 19.42 17.17
CA GLN A 26 -3.63 20.39 18.26
C GLN A 26 -2.57 21.48 18.08
N SER A 27 -1.35 21.14 17.63
CA SER A 27 -0.32 22.13 17.33
C SER A 27 -0.75 23.12 16.24
N LEU A 28 -1.50 22.68 15.22
CA LEU A 28 -2.03 23.57 14.17
C LEU A 28 -3.13 24.49 14.71
N VAL A 29 -3.96 23.98 15.62
CA VAL A 29 -4.99 24.76 16.32
C VAL A 29 -4.35 25.83 17.20
N ASP A 30 -3.35 25.46 18.02
CA ASP A 30 -2.70 26.35 18.97
C ASP A 30 -1.92 27.48 18.27
N THR A 31 -1.33 27.17 17.12
CA THR A 31 -0.63 28.15 16.26
C THR A 31 -1.55 28.93 15.32
N LYS A 32 -2.87 28.66 15.35
CA LYS A 32 -3.89 29.29 14.49
C LYS A 32 -3.56 29.16 13.00
N ASN A 33 -3.00 28.04 12.58
CA ASN A 33 -2.67 27.79 11.18
C ASN A 33 -3.93 27.38 10.37
N GLU A 34 -4.82 28.34 10.15
CA GLU A 34 -6.12 28.10 9.51
C GLU A 34 -5.99 27.55 8.09
N THR A 35 -4.97 27.96 7.34
CA THR A 35 -4.74 27.48 5.96
C THR A 35 -4.52 25.97 5.94
N GLU A 36 -3.64 25.46 6.81
CA GLU A 36 -3.34 24.03 6.86
C GLU A 36 -4.51 23.22 7.44
N LEU A 37 -5.21 23.76 8.44
CA LEU A 37 -6.42 23.14 8.99
C LEU A 37 -7.52 23.03 7.94
N ILE A 38 -7.76 24.08 7.16
CA ILE A 38 -8.73 24.03 6.06
C ILE A 38 -8.28 23.00 5.03
N ASP A 39 -7.03 23.02 4.57
CA ASP A 39 -6.53 22.09 3.55
C ASP A 39 -6.63 20.61 3.98
N ARG A 40 -6.45 20.31 5.27
CA ARG A 40 -6.53 18.95 5.82
C ARG A 40 -7.95 18.43 5.99
N PHE A 41 -8.94 19.30 6.11
CA PHE A 41 -10.31 18.93 6.52
C PHE A 41 -11.43 19.41 5.60
N TYR A 42 -11.13 20.18 4.53
CA TYR A 42 -12.16 20.64 3.59
C TYR A 42 -12.79 19.51 2.78
N THR A 43 -12.14 18.36 2.71
CA THR A 43 -12.63 17.17 2.00
C THR A 43 -12.07 15.89 2.65
N HIS A 44 -12.51 14.75 2.12
CA HIS A 44 -11.88 13.46 2.37
C HIS A 44 -10.95 13.10 1.22
N LEU A 45 -9.88 12.39 1.53
CA LEU A 45 -8.97 11.86 0.53
C LEU A 45 -9.74 10.93 -0.41
N GLU A 46 -9.86 11.31 -1.68
CA GLU A 46 -10.66 10.55 -2.63
C GLU A 46 -9.99 9.23 -3.02
N PHE A 47 -10.75 8.14 -2.89
CA PHE A 47 -10.37 6.84 -3.43
C PHE A 47 -10.72 6.83 -4.92
N GLY A 48 -9.74 7.09 -5.77
CA GLY A 48 -9.90 7.11 -7.22
C GLY A 48 -9.87 5.71 -7.83
N THR A 49 -9.99 5.65 -9.16
CA THR A 49 -9.98 4.38 -9.92
C THR A 49 -8.73 3.54 -9.69
N GLY A 50 -7.61 4.16 -9.31
CA GLY A 50 -6.36 3.48 -9.00
C GLY A 50 -6.02 3.34 -7.51
N GLY A 51 -6.90 3.77 -6.60
CA GLY A 51 -6.66 3.85 -5.15
C GLY A 51 -6.45 5.28 -4.62
N LEU A 52 -5.75 5.43 -3.49
CA LEU A 52 -5.53 6.70 -2.78
C LEU A 52 -4.16 7.31 -3.10
N ARG A 53 -4.08 8.64 -3.12
CA ARG A 53 -2.81 9.37 -3.13
C ARG A 53 -2.98 10.73 -2.46
N GLY A 54 -2.05 11.11 -1.59
CA GLY A 54 -2.06 12.41 -0.93
C GLY A 54 -0.81 12.66 -0.11
N ILE A 55 -0.75 13.85 0.50
CA ILE A 55 0.32 14.24 1.42
C ILE A 55 0.16 13.45 2.73
N ILE A 56 1.26 12.97 3.29
CA ILE A 56 1.29 12.31 4.60
C ILE A 56 0.99 13.32 5.70
N GLY A 57 0.08 12.97 6.62
CA GLY A 57 -0.20 13.77 7.82
C GLY A 57 -1.55 13.45 8.45
N ALA A 58 -1.83 14.00 9.63
CA ALA A 58 -3.15 13.92 10.24
C ALA A 58 -4.20 14.73 9.47
N GLY A 59 -5.41 14.19 9.33
CA GLY A 59 -6.55 14.84 8.67
C GLY A 59 -7.31 13.93 7.70
N THR A 60 -8.52 14.34 7.33
CA THR A 60 -9.39 13.59 6.41
C THR A 60 -8.89 13.64 4.97
N ASN A 61 -8.22 14.72 4.57
CA ASN A 61 -7.60 14.92 3.26
C ASN A 61 -6.09 14.63 3.27
N ARG A 62 -5.66 13.61 4.02
CA ARG A 62 -4.25 13.21 4.14
C ARG A 62 -4.11 11.69 4.11
N VAL A 63 -2.91 11.23 3.74
CA VAL A 63 -2.54 9.82 3.88
C VAL A 63 -2.00 9.59 5.29
N ASN A 64 -2.70 8.75 6.04
CA ASN A 64 -2.32 8.34 7.39
C ASN A 64 -2.87 6.93 7.66
N VAL A 65 -2.55 6.36 8.82
CA VAL A 65 -2.98 4.99 9.20
C VAL A 65 -4.51 4.86 9.22
N TYR A 66 -5.25 5.92 9.50
CA TYR A 66 -6.71 5.90 9.52
C TYR A 66 -7.31 5.90 8.11
N THR A 67 -6.83 6.76 7.21
CA THR A 67 -7.32 6.77 5.82
C THR A 67 -6.91 5.52 5.04
N ILE A 68 -5.69 5.01 5.27
CA ILE A 68 -5.25 3.68 4.80
C ILE A 68 -6.12 2.57 5.40
N GLY A 69 -6.47 2.69 6.69
CA GLY A 69 -7.28 1.70 7.36
C GLY A 69 -8.71 1.63 6.84
N MET A 70 -9.34 2.78 6.57
CA MET A 70 -10.67 2.86 5.94
C MET A 70 -10.66 2.19 4.56
N ALA A 71 -9.67 2.51 3.72
CA ALA A 71 -9.50 1.87 2.41
C ALA A 71 -9.27 0.36 2.53
N SER A 72 -8.45 -0.08 3.48
CA SER A 72 -8.14 -1.50 3.69
C SER A 72 -9.35 -2.27 4.19
N GLN A 73 -10.15 -1.69 5.09
CA GLN A 73 -11.37 -2.31 5.58
C GLN A 73 -12.44 -2.39 4.47
N GLY A 74 -12.57 -1.36 3.62
CA GLY A 74 -13.45 -1.41 2.45
C GLY A 74 -13.04 -2.47 1.44
N LEU A 75 -11.73 -2.56 1.14
CA LEU A 75 -11.20 -3.64 0.30
C LEU A 75 -11.43 -5.02 0.94
N ALA A 76 -11.24 -5.16 2.25
CA ALA A 76 -11.50 -6.42 2.96
C ALA A 76 -12.97 -6.84 2.86
N ASN A 77 -13.91 -5.91 3.06
CA ASN A 77 -15.34 -6.16 2.89
C ASN A 77 -15.65 -6.63 1.45
N TYR A 78 -15.04 -5.99 0.45
CA TYR A 78 -15.25 -6.37 -0.95
C TYR A 78 -14.66 -7.75 -1.28
N ILE A 79 -13.46 -8.07 -0.79
CA ILE A 79 -12.86 -9.41 -0.95
C ILE A 79 -13.77 -10.48 -0.33
N ILE A 80 -14.32 -10.22 0.87
CA ILE A 80 -15.24 -11.12 1.56
C ILE A 80 -16.53 -11.32 0.76
N ALA A 81 -17.11 -10.25 0.23
CA ALA A 81 -18.31 -10.33 -0.61
C ALA A 81 -18.09 -11.18 -1.88
N ASN A 82 -16.85 -11.23 -2.39
CA ASN A 82 -16.45 -12.06 -3.53
C ASN A 82 -15.88 -13.43 -3.12
N GLN A 83 -16.03 -13.84 -1.85
CA GLN A 83 -15.54 -15.13 -1.33
C GLN A 83 -14.03 -15.35 -1.55
N GLY A 84 -13.24 -14.26 -1.54
CA GLY A 84 -11.81 -14.27 -1.85
C GLY A 84 -10.87 -14.46 -0.68
N GLN A 85 -11.38 -14.66 0.55
CA GLN A 85 -10.56 -14.67 1.77
C GLN A 85 -9.44 -15.73 1.73
N SER A 86 -9.73 -16.92 1.20
CA SER A 86 -8.76 -18.02 1.12
C SER A 86 -7.70 -17.82 0.04
N LYS A 87 -8.06 -17.16 -1.07
CA LYS A 87 -7.10 -16.72 -2.11
C LYS A 87 -6.12 -15.70 -1.54
N GLY A 88 -6.63 -14.79 -0.71
CA GLY A 88 -5.82 -13.82 0.02
C GLY A 88 -5.46 -12.57 -0.77
N VAL A 89 -4.54 -11.78 -0.22
CA VAL A 89 -4.09 -10.50 -0.76
C VAL A 89 -2.56 -10.40 -0.70
N VAL A 90 -1.95 -9.94 -1.79
CA VAL A 90 -0.51 -9.60 -1.82
C VAL A 90 -0.31 -8.16 -1.37
N ILE A 91 0.63 -7.90 -0.47
CA ILE A 91 0.95 -6.55 0.00
C ILE A 91 2.42 -6.25 -0.26
N ALA A 92 2.66 -5.18 -1.01
CA ALA A 92 3.98 -4.66 -1.37
C ALA A 92 4.06 -3.15 -1.07
N ARG A 93 5.28 -2.62 -1.06
CA ARG A 93 5.53 -1.21 -0.79
C ARG A 93 6.74 -0.66 -1.52
N ASP A 94 6.76 0.64 -1.78
CA ASP A 94 7.97 1.34 -2.22
C ASP A 94 8.81 1.88 -1.04
N SER A 95 9.78 2.74 -1.38
CA SER A 95 10.73 3.37 -0.46
C SER A 95 10.24 4.69 0.17
N ARG A 96 8.97 5.08 -0.03
CA ARG A 96 8.46 6.34 0.54
C ARG A 96 8.37 6.28 2.06
N ARG A 97 8.36 7.47 2.67
CA ARG A 97 8.12 7.65 4.10
C ARG A 97 6.80 6.96 4.49
N MET A 98 6.81 6.26 5.62
CA MET A 98 5.66 5.53 6.17
C MET A 98 5.16 4.36 5.30
N SER A 99 5.79 4.04 4.16
CA SER A 99 5.33 2.94 3.31
C SER A 99 5.37 1.58 4.02
N ASP A 100 6.32 1.38 4.93
CA ASP A 100 6.42 0.22 5.83
C ASP A 100 5.28 0.19 6.85
N VAL A 101 5.00 1.32 7.51
CA VAL A 101 3.92 1.45 8.48
C VAL A 101 2.56 1.17 7.82
N PHE A 102 2.29 1.79 6.67
CA PHE A 102 1.03 1.62 5.96
C PHE A 102 0.86 0.19 5.39
N ALA A 103 1.95 -0.45 4.96
CA ALA A 103 1.90 -1.83 4.50
C ALA A 103 1.60 -2.80 5.65
N ARG A 104 2.22 -2.62 6.83
CA ARG A 104 1.91 -3.43 8.02
C ARG A 104 0.49 -3.19 8.52
N GLU A 105 0.01 -1.95 8.53
CA GLU A 105 -1.37 -1.61 8.88
C GLU A 105 -2.38 -2.29 7.93
N THR A 106 -2.11 -2.25 6.63
CA THR A 106 -2.93 -2.95 5.63
C THR A 106 -2.97 -4.46 5.91
N ALA A 107 -1.81 -5.07 6.19
CA ALA A 107 -1.71 -6.50 6.49
C ALA A 107 -2.46 -6.88 7.77
N ALA A 108 -2.32 -6.08 8.83
CA ALA A 108 -3.02 -6.25 10.10
C ALA A 108 -4.54 -6.22 9.94
N ILE A 109 -5.06 -5.30 9.12
CA ILE A 109 -6.50 -5.19 8.87
C ILE A 109 -7.01 -6.36 8.04
N MET A 110 -6.29 -6.75 6.99
CA MET A 110 -6.67 -7.89 6.15
C MET A 110 -6.72 -9.19 6.97
N ALA A 111 -5.68 -9.42 7.78
CA ALA A 111 -5.60 -10.59 8.64
C ALA A 111 -6.70 -10.59 9.73
N ALA A 112 -7.01 -9.44 10.34
CA ALA A 112 -8.11 -9.32 11.31
C ALA A 112 -9.49 -9.59 10.70
N ASN A 113 -9.62 -9.44 9.38
CA ASN A 113 -10.82 -9.79 8.62
C ASN A 113 -10.80 -11.26 8.11
N GLY A 114 -9.83 -12.07 8.54
CA GLY A 114 -9.70 -13.48 8.16
C GLY A 114 -9.24 -13.70 6.72
N ILE A 115 -8.65 -12.69 6.08
CA ILE A 115 -8.11 -12.77 4.72
C ILE A 115 -6.65 -13.20 4.81
N LYS A 116 -6.26 -14.23 4.05
CA LYS A 116 -4.87 -14.64 3.95
C LYS A 116 -4.02 -13.51 3.37
N VAL A 117 -2.85 -13.24 3.95
CA VAL A 117 -1.96 -12.17 3.49
C VAL A 117 -0.63 -12.76 3.01
N TYR A 118 -0.17 -12.33 1.85
CA TYR A 118 1.20 -12.53 1.38
C TYR A 118 1.93 -11.20 1.44
N TYR A 119 2.85 -11.04 2.38
CA TYR A 119 3.48 -9.77 2.71
C TYR A 119 4.94 -9.73 2.28
N PHE A 120 5.30 -8.79 1.41
CA PHE A 120 6.71 -8.49 1.12
C PHE A 120 7.33 -7.72 2.28
N ASN A 121 8.39 -8.27 2.88
CA ASN A 121 9.05 -7.61 4.01
C ASN A 121 9.83 -6.35 3.61
N ASP A 122 10.35 -6.34 2.38
CA ASP A 122 11.18 -5.25 1.87
C ASP A 122 10.51 -4.49 0.71
N ILE A 123 11.15 -3.38 0.33
CA ILE A 123 10.77 -2.56 -0.82
C ILE A 123 10.65 -3.45 -2.06
N THR A 124 9.48 -3.41 -2.68
CA THR A 124 9.10 -4.30 -3.78
C THR A 124 8.53 -3.49 -4.93
N PRO A 125 9.07 -3.64 -6.16
CA PRO A 125 8.59 -2.87 -7.30
C PRO A 125 7.19 -3.34 -7.71
N PRO A 126 6.28 -2.43 -8.13
CA PRO A 126 4.91 -2.79 -8.51
C PRO A 126 4.78 -3.97 -9.50
N PRO A 127 5.67 -4.12 -10.53
CA PRO A 127 5.64 -5.29 -11.41
C PRO A 127 5.86 -6.63 -10.69
N LEU A 128 6.73 -6.67 -9.67
CA LEU A 128 6.95 -7.90 -8.88
C LEU A 128 5.74 -8.20 -7.99
N GLY A 129 5.12 -7.17 -7.39
CA GLY A 129 3.85 -7.32 -6.66
C GLY A 129 2.72 -7.84 -7.56
N SER A 130 2.58 -7.27 -8.77
CA SER A 130 1.62 -7.72 -9.79
C SER A 130 1.87 -9.17 -10.21
N PHE A 131 3.13 -9.56 -10.41
CA PHE A 131 3.49 -10.95 -10.69
C PHE A 131 3.11 -11.88 -9.53
N ALA A 132 3.42 -11.50 -8.29
CA ALA A 132 3.13 -12.30 -7.11
C ALA A 132 1.62 -12.55 -6.92
N ILE A 133 0.75 -11.59 -7.25
CA ILE A 133 -0.71 -11.78 -7.19
C ILE A 133 -1.11 -12.99 -8.05
N ARG A 134 -0.62 -13.04 -9.29
CA ARG A 134 -0.93 -14.11 -10.23
C ARG A 134 -0.29 -15.43 -9.82
N GLU A 135 0.95 -15.40 -9.36
CA GLU A 135 1.68 -16.61 -8.94
C GLU A 135 1.04 -17.27 -7.71
N TYR A 136 0.60 -16.48 -6.72
CA TYR A 136 -0.08 -16.99 -5.53
C TYR A 136 -1.58 -17.24 -5.74
N GLY A 137 -2.14 -16.86 -6.91
CA GLY A 137 -3.59 -16.90 -7.16
C GLY A 137 -4.39 -16.04 -6.17
N ALA A 138 -3.79 -14.94 -5.70
CA ALA A 138 -4.42 -14.04 -4.74
C ALA A 138 -5.62 -13.31 -5.38
N MET A 139 -6.63 -13.01 -4.57
CA MET A 139 -7.83 -12.29 -5.05
C MET A 139 -7.49 -10.83 -5.40
N ALA A 140 -6.58 -10.24 -4.65
CA ALA A 140 -6.21 -8.84 -4.81
C ALA A 140 -4.74 -8.62 -4.46
N GLY A 141 -4.27 -7.40 -4.72
CA GLY A 141 -3.04 -6.91 -4.14
C GLY A 141 -3.10 -5.43 -3.79
N VAL A 142 -2.22 -5.01 -2.90
CA VAL A 142 -2.04 -3.62 -2.50
C VAL A 142 -0.57 -3.26 -2.67
N VAL A 143 -0.32 -2.14 -3.34
CA VAL A 143 1.01 -1.55 -3.41
C VAL A 143 0.98 -0.16 -2.77
N ILE A 144 1.70 0.01 -1.68
CA ILE A 144 1.85 1.30 -1.00
C ILE A 144 2.88 2.13 -1.77
N THR A 145 2.41 3.14 -2.50
CA THR A 145 3.25 4.01 -3.33
C THR A 145 2.47 5.21 -3.89
N ALA A 146 3.12 6.38 -3.92
CA ALA A 146 2.71 7.52 -4.74
C ALA A 146 3.51 7.65 -6.06
N SER A 147 4.16 6.58 -6.51
CA SER A 147 4.95 6.53 -7.75
C SER A 147 6.07 7.57 -7.77
N HIS A 148 5.99 8.60 -8.60
CA HIS A 148 7.03 9.64 -8.79
C HIS A 148 6.67 10.98 -8.14
N ASN A 149 5.61 11.03 -7.32
CA ASN A 149 5.24 12.23 -6.59
C ASN A 149 6.37 12.71 -5.65
N PRO A 150 6.32 13.98 -5.20
CA PRO A 150 7.22 14.49 -4.16
C PRO A 150 7.28 13.60 -2.91
N PRO A 151 8.37 13.65 -2.11
CA PRO A 151 8.61 12.73 -0.99
C PRO A 151 7.61 12.82 0.17
N GLU A 152 6.89 13.93 0.30
CA GLU A 152 5.80 14.13 1.26
C GLU A 152 4.51 13.40 0.88
N TYR A 153 4.40 12.89 -0.36
CA TYR A 153 3.27 12.09 -0.80
C TYR A 153 3.47 10.61 -0.53
N ASN A 154 2.37 9.94 -0.19
CA ASN A 154 2.26 8.48 -0.28
C ASN A 154 0.90 8.08 -0.89
N GLY A 155 0.66 6.80 -1.05
CA GLY A 155 -0.55 6.30 -1.70
C GLY A 155 -0.77 4.82 -1.47
N TYR A 156 -1.95 4.38 -1.88
CA TYR A 156 -2.46 3.03 -1.70
C TYR A 156 -3.07 2.60 -3.03
N LYS A 157 -2.43 1.69 -3.75
CA LYS A 157 -2.94 1.21 -5.04
C LYS A 157 -3.47 -0.20 -4.91
N VAL A 158 -4.66 -0.44 -5.44
CA VAL A 158 -5.28 -1.77 -5.45
C VAL A 158 -5.12 -2.43 -6.81
N TYR A 159 -4.86 -3.72 -6.76
CA TYR A 159 -4.77 -4.63 -7.88
C TYR A 159 -5.76 -5.77 -7.66
N TRP A 160 -6.29 -6.36 -8.74
CA TRP A 160 -7.21 -7.50 -8.65
C TRP A 160 -6.54 -8.82 -9.06
N GLU A 161 -7.29 -9.91 -9.18
CA GLU A 161 -6.77 -11.27 -9.37
C GLU A 161 -5.99 -11.48 -10.67
N ASP A 162 -6.19 -10.61 -11.67
CA ASP A 162 -5.44 -10.61 -12.93
C ASP A 162 -4.04 -9.95 -12.78
N GLY A 163 -3.71 -9.42 -11.61
CA GLY A 163 -2.49 -8.67 -11.34
C GLY A 163 -2.50 -7.27 -11.96
N GLY A 164 -3.60 -6.83 -12.55
CA GLY A 164 -3.81 -5.49 -13.07
C GLY A 164 -4.28 -4.53 -11.98
N GLN A 165 -4.02 -3.23 -12.15
CA GLN A 165 -4.60 -2.22 -11.28
C GLN A 165 -6.12 -2.21 -11.49
N ILE A 166 -6.89 -2.06 -10.42
CA ILE A 166 -8.36 -2.08 -10.50
C ILE A 166 -8.90 -1.04 -11.50
N VAL A 167 -9.97 -1.43 -12.18
CA VAL A 167 -10.77 -0.62 -13.09
C VAL A 167 -12.26 -0.94 -12.82
N PRO A 168 -13.22 -0.24 -13.44
CA PRO A 168 -14.63 -0.63 -13.32
C PRO A 168 -14.87 -2.10 -13.68
N PRO A 169 -15.64 -2.84 -12.87
CA PRO A 169 -16.47 -2.36 -11.75
C PRO A 169 -15.79 -2.41 -10.37
N HIS A 170 -14.59 -2.98 -10.24
CA HIS A 170 -13.95 -3.23 -8.93
C HIS A 170 -13.69 -1.94 -8.16
N ASP A 171 -13.22 -0.89 -8.85
CA ASP A 171 -12.98 0.42 -8.24
C ASP A 171 -14.22 0.99 -7.53
N LYS A 172 -15.35 1.07 -8.24
CA LYS A 172 -16.62 1.57 -7.72
C LYS A 172 -17.13 0.73 -6.56
N ASN A 173 -17.06 -0.59 -6.69
CA ASN A 173 -17.54 -1.47 -5.64
C ASN A 173 -16.70 -1.36 -4.35
N ILE A 174 -15.38 -1.21 -4.46
CA ILE A 174 -14.51 -0.97 -3.30
C ILE A 174 -14.85 0.38 -2.66
N ILE A 175 -15.03 1.44 -3.47
CA ILE A 175 -15.45 2.75 -2.97
C ILE A 175 -16.78 2.67 -2.22
N ASP A 176 -17.74 1.90 -2.75
CA ASP A 176 -19.04 1.72 -2.11
C ASP A 176 -18.93 0.95 -0.79
N GLU A 177 -18.01 -0.01 -0.67
CA GLU A 177 -17.70 -0.64 0.63
C GLU A 177 -17.02 0.32 1.61
N VAL A 178 -16.11 1.19 1.15
CA VAL A 178 -15.48 2.21 2.00
C VAL A 178 -16.51 3.18 2.55
N LYS A 179 -17.49 3.61 1.74
CA LYS A 179 -18.57 4.54 2.14
C LYS A 179 -19.52 3.96 3.20
N LYS A 180 -19.57 2.64 3.36
CA LYS A 180 -20.36 1.98 4.42
C LYS A 180 -19.71 2.05 5.79
N ILE A 181 -18.45 2.46 5.87
CA ILE A 181 -17.70 2.59 7.11
C ILE A 181 -17.90 4.01 7.63
N HIS A 182 -18.55 4.16 8.78
CA HIS A 182 -18.92 5.47 9.32
C HIS A 182 -17.95 5.95 10.41
N SER A 183 -17.16 5.04 10.97
CA SER A 183 -16.18 5.35 12.02
C SER A 183 -14.91 4.52 11.89
N ILE A 184 -13.77 5.11 12.28
CA ILE A 184 -12.49 4.40 12.39
C ILE A 184 -12.51 3.27 13.44
N SER A 185 -13.50 3.26 14.33
CA SER A 185 -13.73 2.18 15.30
C SER A 185 -14.28 0.89 14.67
N GLU A 186 -14.81 0.97 13.45
CA GLU A 186 -15.29 -0.19 12.68
C GLU A 186 -14.14 -0.92 11.97
N ILE A 187 -12.96 -0.30 11.87
CA ILE A 187 -11.77 -0.91 11.28
C ILE A 187 -11.25 -1.99 12.22
N ARG A 188 -11.28 -3.23 11.74
CA ARG A 188 -10.74 -4.38 12.48
C ARG A 188 -9.23 -4.42 12.33
N ARG A 189 -8.53 -4.61 13.45
CA ARG A 189 -7.07 -4.72 13.48
C ARG A 189 -6.67 -5.87 14.37
N MET A 190 -5.60 -6.54 14.00
CA MET A 190 -4.89 -7.47 14.86
C MET A 190 -3.41 -7.11 14.87
N ASP A 191 -2.70 -7.52 15.90
CA ASP A 191 -1.26 -7.34 15.93
C ASP A 191 -0.59 -8.10 14.77
N PHE A 192 0.32 -7.44 14.06
CA PHE A 192 0.96 -8.01 12.86
C PHE A 192 1.75 -9.27 13.20
N ASP A 193 2.54 -9.24 14.29
CA ASP A 193 3.42 -10.35 14.66
C ASP A 193 2.60 -11.56 15.12
N THR A 194 1.48 -11.32 15.80
CA THR A 194 0.46 -12.34 16.11
C THR A 194 -0.14 -12.95 14.85
N GLY A 195 -0.50 -12.13 13.84
CA GLY A 195 -1.03 -12.60 12.55
C GLY A 195 0.00 -13.42 11.75
N ALA A 196 1.28 -13.05 11.82
CA ALA A 196 2.37 -13.78 11.19
C ALA A 196 2.65 -15.11 11.91
N ALA A 197 2.76 -15.10 13.24
CA ALA A 197 2.94 -16.31 14.03
C ALA A 197 1.77 -17.30 13.90
N GLY A 198 0.55 -16.78 13.73
CA GLY A 198 -0.66 -17.57 13.47
C GLY A 198 -0.81 -18.07 12.03
N GLY A 199 0.08 -17.69 11.12
CA GLY A 199 0.08 -18.14 9.71
C GLY A 199 -0.95 -17.46 8.80
N VAL A 200 -1.71 -16.49 9.28
CA VAL A 200 -2.63 -15.69 8.44
C VAL A 200 -1.83 -14.72 7.57
N ILE A 201 -0.73 -14.18 8.11
CA ILE A 201 0.24 -13.37 7.37
C ILE A 201 1.45 -14.23 7.02
N THR A 202 1.61 -14.55 5.74
CA THR A 202 2.80 -15.20 5.20
C THR A 202 3.77 -14.14 4.72
N VAL A 203 4.92 -14.02 5.39
CA VAL A 203 6.01 -13.17 4.90
C VAL A 203 6.66 -13.86 3.70
N ILE A 204 6.66 -13.19 2.55
CA ILE A 204 7.17 -13.72 1.30
C ILE A 204 8.71 -13.78 1.37
N ASN A 205 9.26 -14.93 1.01
CA ASN A 205 10.70 -15.17 0.88
C ASN A 205 11.18 -14.78 -0.53
N ASN A 206 12.47 -15.00 -0.80
CA ASN A 206 13.07 -14.63 -2.09
C ASN A 206 12.61 -15.51 -3.27
N GLU A 207 11.92 -16.63 -3.03
CA GLU A 207 11.53 -17.58 -4.09
C GLU A 207 10.62 -16.94 -5.14
N ILE A 208 9.78 -15.97 -4.74
CA ILE A 208 8.92 -15.25 -5.68
C ILE A 208 9.73 -14.36 -6.63
N THR A 209 10.78 -13.72 -6.11
CA THR A 209 11.68 -12.87 -6.88
C THR A 209 12.47 -13.72 -7.86
N GLU A 210 12.98 -14.86 -7.43
CA GLU A 210 13.64 -15.81 -8.31
C GLU A 210 12.69 -16.37 -9.39
N SER A 211 11.44 -16.69 -9.03
CA SER A 211 10.42 -17.12 -10.01
C SER A 211 10.16 -16.03 -11.05
N TYR A 212 10.03 -14.78 -10.61
CA TYR A 212 9.89 -13.63 -11.49
C TYR A 212 11.08 -13.51 -12.47
N ILE A 213 12.31 -13.60 -11.97
CA ILE A 213 13.53 -13.52 -12.78
C ILE A 213 13.60 -14.66 -13.80
N ARG A 214 13.31 -15.90 -13.39
CA ARG A 214 13.24 -17.06 -14.31
C ARG A 214 12.19 -16.86 -15.40
N GLN A 215 11.04 -16.26 -15.08
CA GLN A 215 10.01 -15.99 -16.07
C GLN A 215 10.45 -14.95 -17.12
N LEU A 216 11.35 -14.02 -16.76
CA LEU A 216 11.95 -13.08 -17.71
C LEU A 216 12.80 -13.79 -18.78
N GLU A 217 13.31 -14.99 -18.51
CA GLU A 217 14.09 -15.76 -19.49
C GLU A 217 13.29 -16.05 -20.76
N LYS A 218 11.97 -16.24 -20.63
CA LYS A 218 11.06 -16.51 -21.75
C LYS A 218 10.92 -15.33 -22.71
N TYR A 219 11.28 -14.13 -22.26
CA TYR A 219 11.19 -12.88 -23.01
C TYR A 219 12.55 -12.35 -23.45
N THR A 220 13.64 -13.03 -23.12
CA THR A 220 14.96 -12.66 -23.61
C THR A 220 15.22 -13.28 -24.99
N HIS A 221 15.89 -12.53 -25.86
CA HIS A 221 16.39 -13.03 -27.14
C HIS A 221 17.90 -13.31 -27.08
N ARG A 222 18.50 -13.22 -25.88
CA ARG A 222 19.93 -13.33 -25.71
C ARG A 222 20.33 -14.79 -25.54
N THR A 223 21.18 -15.25 -26.44
CA THR A 223 21.73 -16.62 -26.43
C THR A 223 22.99 -16.75 -25.58
N SER A 224 23.70 -15.64 -25.35
CA SER A 224 24.91 -15.60 -24.51
C SER A 224 24.55 -15.44 -23.03
N THR A 225 25.17 -16.26 -22.19
CA THR A 225 25.05 -16.22 -20.72
C THR A 225 26.06 -15.28 -20.06
N SER A 226 26.89 -14.56 -20.84
CA SER A 226 27.87 -13.60 -20.32
C SER A 226 27.97 -12.34 -21.18
N SER A 227 28.30 -11.21 -20.55
CA SER A 227 28.60 -9.93 -21.21
C SER A 227 29.69 -9.18 -20.44
N ASP A 228 30.54 -8.49 -21.19
CA ASP A 228 31.61 -7.59 -20.74
C ASP A 228 31.18 -6.10 -20.73
N ILE A 229 29.94 -5.80 -21.11
CA ILE A 229 29.39 -4.44 -21.10
C ILE A 229 29.39 -3.91 -19.66
N SER A 230 29.95 -2.71 -19.48
CA SER A 230 29.81 -1.92 -18.26
C SER A 230 28.45 -1.24 -18.24
N ILE A 231 27.68 -1.47 -17.19
CA ILE A 231 26.38 -0.84 -16.94
C ILE A 231 26.52 0.09 -15.73
N VAL A 232 25.89 1.26 -15.77
CA VAL A 232 25.71 2.10 -14.58
C VAL A 232 24.22 2.16 -14.30
N TYR A 233 23.80 1.63 -13.14
CA TYR A 233 22.40 1.67 -12.71
C TYR A 233 22.24 2.53 -11.46
N SER A 234 21.33 3.50 -11.52
CA SER A 234 20.86 4.23 -10.35
C SER A 234 19.37 3.95 -10.15
N PRO A 235 18.96 3.41 -8.99
CA PRO A 235 17.55 3.22 -8.70
C PRO A 235 16.83 4.54 -8.38
N LEU A 236 17.54 5.67 -8.26
CA LEU A 236 17.02 6.95 -7.78
C LEU A 236 16.27 6.82 -6.43
N HIS A 237 16.79 5.97 -5.53
CA HIS A 237 16.14 5.53 -4.28
C HIS A 237 14.80 4.79 -4.47
N GLY A 238 14.46 4.38 -5.69
CA GLY A 238 13.24 3.68 -6.03
C GLY A 238 13.28 2.18 -5.76
N SER A 239 12.15 1.52 -6.03
CA SER A 239 11.92 0.12 -5.64
C SER A 239 12.63 -0.94 -6.47
N GLY A 240 13.37 -0.54 -7.52
CA GLY A 240 14.22 -1.44 -8.30
C GLY A 240 15.61 -1.68 -7.69
N TYR A 241 15.95 -1.07 -6.55
CA TYR A 241 17.31 -1.04 -6.00
C TYR A 241 17.96 -2.42 -5.82
N SER A 242 17.19 -3.44 -5.42
CA SER A 242 17.67 -4.81 -5.23
C SER A 242 17.42 -5.69 -6.46
N VAL A 243 16.20 -5.66 -6.99
CA VAL A 243 15.74 -6.56 -8.05
C VAL A 243 16.46 -6.30 -9.38
N ILE A 244 16.74 -5.04 -9.76
CA ILE A 244 17.38 -4.76 -11.06
C ILE A 244 18.83 -5.27 -11.10
N PRO A 245 19.70 -5.00 -10.09
CA PRO A 245 21.02 -5.62 -10.04
C PRO A 245 20.98 -7.16 -10.07
N GLU A 246 20.00 -7.77 -9.38
CA GLU A 246 19.83 -9.23 -9.39
C GLU A 246 19.47 -9.75 -10.79
N VAL A 247 18.51 -9.12 -11.46
CA VAL A 247 18.13 -9.42 -12.87
C VAL A 247 19.35 -9.28 -13.79
N LEU A 248 20.09 -8.18 -13.70
CA LEU A 248 21.25 -7.94 -14.57
C LEU A 248 22.32 -9.02 -14.38
N ARG A 249 22.64 -9.39 -13.13
CA ARG A 249 23.57 -10.48 -12.83
C ARG A 249 23.06 -11.83 -13.31
N HIS A 250 21.76 -12.11 -13.16
CA HIS A 250 21.13 -13.34 -13.65
C HIS A 250 21.31 -13.52 -15.16
N PHE A 251 21.18 -12.42 -15.92
CA PHE A 251 21.45 -12.41 -17.35
C PHE A 251 22.96 -12.30 -17.69
N GLY A 252 23.87 -12.41 -16.74
CA GLY A 252 25.31 -12.45 -16.99
C GLY A 252 25.97 -11.10 -17.27
N PHE A 253 25.33 -9.99 -16.88
CA PHE A 253 25.98 -8.68 -16.81
C PHE A 253 26.61 -8.53 -15.43
N ASN A 254 27.92 -8.77 -15.32
CA ASN A 254 28.61 -8.76 -14.03
C ASN A 254 29.29 -7.42 -13.71
N ASN A 255 29.40 -6.52 -14.68
CA ASN A 255 30.02 -5.21 -14.54
C ASN A 255 28.94 -4.12 -14.43
N ILE A 256 28.34 -3.97 -13.25
CA ILE A 256 27.20 -3.08 -12.93
C ILE A 256 27.60 -2.06 -11.86
#